data_AF-A0A3C2AF32-F1
#
_entry.id   AF-A0A3C2AF32-F1
#
_cell.length_a   1.000
_cell.length_b   1.000
_cell.length_c   1.000
_cell.angle_alpha   90.00
_cell.angle_beta   90.00
_cell.angle_gamma   90.00
#
_symmetry.space_group_name_H-M   'P 1'
#
loop_
_entity.id
_entity.type
_entity.pdbx_description
1 polymer ?
#
loop_
_entity_poly.entity_id
_entity_poly.type
_entity_poly.pdbx_seq_one_letter_code
_entity_poly.pdbx_strand_id
1 'polypeptide(L)'
;MDNKKHLIDLVCKGYCKFYKESKNEELACEGFRFFERSFSPPSIDNTNKYSLPETFKYDSVLMNILCKKCDFLVDGCDYRDEKYHGEATPCGGFILLHRIMEEQKT
;
A
#
# COMPACT_ATOMS: atom_id res chain seq x y z
N MET A 1 16.27 -10.27 10.95
CA MET A 1 15.73 -9.97 9.60
C MET A 1 15.56 -8.47 9.56
N ASP A 2 16.18 -7.77 8.62
CA ASP A 2 16.12 -6.30 8.59
C ASP A 2 14.66 -5.86 8.46
N ASN A 3 14.15 -5.10 9.43
CA ASN A 3 12.74 -4.68 9.48
C ASN A 3 12.29 -4.04 8.16
N LYS A 4 13.19 -3.27 7.53
CA LYS A 4 12.96 -2.65 6.22
C LYS A 4 12.74 -3.68 5.11
N LYS A 5 13.58 -4.72 5.03
CA LYS A 5 13.45 -5.77 4.01
C LYS A 5 12.13 -6.54 4.16
N HIS A 6 11.76 -6.85 5.40
CA HIS A 6 10.47 -7.50 5.67
C HIS A 6 9.28 -6.62 5.24
N LEU A 7 9.34 -5.32 5.53
CA LEU A 7 8.32 -4.37 5.07
C LEU A 7 8.27 -4.24 3.55
N ILE A 8 9.41 -4.27 2.85
CA ILE A 8 9.44 -4.30 1.39
C ILE A 8 8.74 -5.55 0.86
N ASP A 9 8.99 -6.71 1.45
CA ASP A 9 8.37 -7.97 1.03
C ASP A 9 6.85 -7.96 1.25
N LEU A 10 6.39 -7.39 2.37
CA LEU A 10 4.97 -7.29 2.73
C LEU A 10 4.23 -6.23 1.91
N VAL A 11 4.74 -5.00 1.89
CA VAL A 11 4.06 -3.84 1.30
C VAL A 11 4.28 -3.77 -0.20
N CYS A 12 5.53 -3.93 -0.65
CA CYS A 12 5.90 -3.65 -2.02
C CYS A 12 5.81 -4.91 -2.89
N LYS A 13 6.51 -5.99 -2.54
CA LYS A 13 6.53 -7.21 -3.37
C LYS A 13 5.20 -7.97 -3.37
N GLY A 14 4.41 -7.87 -2.30
CA GLY A 14 3.09 -8.50 -2.22
C GLY A 14 2.08 -7.88 -3.17
N TYR A 15 2.07 -6.55 -3.29
CA TYR A 15 0.90 -5.82 -3.80
C TYR A 15 1.21 -4.69 -4.79
N CYS A 16 2.43 -4.16 -4.82
CA CYS A 16 2.74 -2.93 -5.57
C CYS A 16 3.21 -3.24 -6.99
N LYS A 17 2.35 -2.98 -7.99
CA LYS A 17 2.70 -3.11 -9.42
C LYS A 17 3.85 -2.19 -9.87
N PHE A 18 4.14 -1.15 -9.10
CA PHE A 18 5.18 -0.15 -9.40
C PHE A 18 6.55 -0.47 -8.77
N TYR A 19 6.62 -1.45 -7.87
CA TYR A 19 7.88 -1.82 -7.22
C TYR A 19 8.86 -2.41 -8.24
N LYS A 20 10.12 -1.95 -8.21
CA LYS A 20 11.21 -2.47 -9.02
C LYS A 20 12.44 -2.62 -8.14
N GLU A 21 12.99 -3.83 -8.05
CA GLU A 21 14.14 -4.16 -7.20
C GLU A 21 15.43 -3.41 -7.60
N SER A 22 15.48 -2.87 -8.83
CA SER A 22 16.60 -2.10 -9.38
C SER A 22 16.48 -0.58 -9.29
N LYS A 23 15.38 -0.03 -8.73
CA LYS A 23 15.18 1.43 -8.61
C LYS A 23 15.67 1.95 -7.25
N ASN A 24 16.26 3.15 -7.29
CA ASN A 24 16.66 3.93 -6.11
C ASN A 24 15.49 4.03 -5.11
N GLU A 25 15.71 3.56 -3.87
CA GLU A 25 14.70 3.48 -2.79
C GLU A 25 14.29 4.85 -2.22
N GLU A 26 14.87 5.95 -2.68
CA GLU A 26 14.54 7.31 -2.23
C GLU A 26 13.06 7.69 -2.50
N LEU A 27 12.46 7.12 -3.55
CA LEU A 27 11.06 7.33 -3.91
C LEU A 27 10.18 6.24 -3.30
N ALA A 28 9.79 6.41 -2.03
CA ALA A 28 8.85 5.55 -1.34
C ALA A 28 7.44 6.17 -1.26
N CYS A 29 6.40 5.39 -1.62
CA CYS A 29 5.03 5.83 -1.41
C CYS A 29 4.70 5.97 0.08
N GLU A 30 3.74 6.82 0.40
CA GLU A 30 3.35 7.05 1.80
C GLU A 30 2.76 5.78 2.45
N GLY A 31 2.20 4.86 1.66
CA GLY A 31 1.80 3.55 2.15
C GLY A 31 2.96 2.75 2.76
N PHE A 32 4.15 2.78 2.15
CA PHE A 32 5.36 2.15 2.70
C PHE A 32 5.86 2.91 3.94
N ARG A 33 5.97 4.24 3.83
CA ARG A 33 6.46 5.09 4.92
C ARG A 33 5.57 4.99 6.17
N PHE A 34 4.26 4.79 6.00
CA PHE A 34 3.33 4.56 7.10
C PHE A 34 3.72 3.35 7.95
N PHE A 35 4.02 2.22 7.31
CA PHE A 35 4.46 1.01 8.02
C PHE A 35 5.91 1.11 8.50
N GLU A 36 6.78 1.80 7.77
CA GLU A 36 8.16 2.05 8.22
C GLU A 36 8.22 2.85 9.52
N ARG A 37 7.31 3.82 9.70
CA ARG A 37 7.15 4.58 10.95
C ARG A 37 6.45 3.78 12.06
N SER A 38 5.83 2.65 11.72
CA SER A 38 5.14 1.79 12.68
C SER A 38 6.13 0.85 13.35
N PHE A 39 6.14 0.80 14.68
CA PHE A 39 7.15 0.07 15.47
C PHE A 39 7.09 -1.46 15.33
N SER A 40 6.01 -2.02 14.80
CA SER A 40 5.89 -3.45 14.52
C SER A 40 5.30 -3.67 13.13
N PRO A 41 5.87 -4.59 12.32
CA PRO A 41 5.19 -5.08 11.14
C PRO A 41 3.86 -5.71 11.57
N PRO A 42 2.78 -5.50 10.80
CA PRO A 42 1.49 -6.07 11.13
C PRO A 42 1.53 -7.60 10.96
N SER A 43 1.00 -8.34 11.93
CA SER A 43 0.82 -9.80 11.83
C SER A 43 -0.45 -10.08 11.03
N ILE A 44 -0.30 -10.26 9.73
CA ILE A 44 -1.41 -10.52 8.81
C ILE A 44 -1.26 -11.93 8.27
N ASP A 45 -2.38 -12.64 8.08
CA ASP A 45 -2.36 -13.91 7.38
C ASP A 45 -1.99 -13.68 5.90
N ASN A 46 -0.78 -14.10 5.54
CA ASN A 46 -0.21 -13.94 4.20
C ASN A 46 -0.62 -15.05 3.23
N THR A 47 -1.48 -16.00 3.63
CA THR A 47 -1.97 -17.09 2.75
C THR A 47 -2.59 -16.55 1.45
N ASN A 48 -3.10 -15.32 1.47
CA ASN A 48 -3.80 -14.71 0.34
C ASN A 48 -3.10 -13.44 -0.18
N LYS A 49 -1.77 -13.31 -0.09
CA LYS A 49 -1.04 -12.04 -0.35
C LYS A 49 -1.13 -11.47 -1.77
N TYR A 50 -1.85 -12.12 -2.69
CA TYR A 50 -1.93 -11.75 -4.10
C TYR A 50 -3.35 -11.46 -4.61
N SER A 51 -4.39 -11.68 -3.79
CA SER A 51 -5.75 -11.32 -4.17
C SER A 51 -6.03 -9.85 -3.85
N LEU A 52 -6.61 -9.11 -4.79
CA LEU A 52 -7.13 -7.79 -4.47
C LEU A 52 -8.54 -7.93 -3.89
N PRO A 53 -8.89 -7.16 -2.85
CA PRO A 53 -10.29 -7.04 -2.44
C PRO A 53 -11.14 -6.58 -3.62
N GLU A 54 -12.34 -7.15 -3.78
CA GLU A 54 -13.30 -6.70 -4.80
C GLU A 54 -13.74 -5.26 -4.56
N THR A 55 -13.82 -4.84 -3.28
CA THR A 55 -14.17 -3.48 -2.89
C THR A 55 -13.30 -2.99 -1.74
N PHE A 56 -13.01 -1.69 -1.76
CA PHE A 56 -12.26 -1.02 -0.69
C PHE A 56 -13.20 -0.26 0.24
N LYS A 57 -13.90 -0.97 1.14
CA LYS A 57 -14.87 -0.38 2.08
C LYS A 57 -14.34 0.77 2.96
N TYR A 58 -13.02 0.87 3.11
CA TYR A 58 -12.34 1.91 3.88
C TYR A 58 -11.72 3.00 3.02
N ASP A 59 -12.11 3.11 1.74
CA ASP A 59 -11.48 4.02 0.78
C ASP A 59 -11.39 5.47 1.30
N SER A 60 -12.48 6.01 1.83
CA SER A 60 -12.53 7.38 2.35
C SER A 60 -11.61 7.60 3.55
N VAL A 61 -11.48 6.60 4.43
CA VAL A 61 -10.56 6.65 5.57
C VAL A 61 -9.12 6.62 5.08
N LEU A 62 -8.80 5.67 4.19
CA LEU A 62 -7.47 5.49 3.61
C LEU A 62 -7.05 6.69 2.77
N MET A 63 -7.98 7.34 2.07
CA MET A 63 -7.75 8.60 1.37
C MET A 63 -7.23 9.68 2.33
N ASN A 64 -7.83 9.79 3.52
CA ASN A 64 -7.47 10.82 4.49
C ASN A 64 -6.17 10.51 5.25
N ILE A 65 -5.92 9.25 5.61
CA ILE A 65 -4.76 8.90 6.44
C ILE A 65 -3.50 8.56 5.64
N LEU A 66 -3.65 8.10 4.38
CA LEU A 66 -2.56 7.76 3.48
C LEU A 66 -2.49 8.69 2.26
N CYS A 67 -3.50 8.67 1.38
CA CYS A 67 -3.37 9.26 0.05
C CYS A 67 -3.10 10.76 0.08
N LYS A 68 -3.79 11.53 0.94
CA LYS A 68 -3.57 12.98 1.09
C LYS A 68 -2.16 13.37 1.55
N LYS A 69 -1.38 12.44 2.09
CA LYS A 69 0.01 12.62 2.52
C LYS A 69 1.01 12.01 1.54
N CYS A 70 0.54 11.42 0.45
CA CYS A 70 1.36 10.75 -0.54
C CYS A 70 1.75 11.72 -1.63
N ASP A 71 3.05 11.92 -1.84
CA ASP A 71 3.57 12.77 -2.92
C ASP A 71 3.04 12.34 -4.29
N PHE A 72 2.85 11.03 -4.48
CA PHE A 72 2.28 10.47 -5.71
C PHE A 72 0.82 10.87 -5.97
N LEU A 73 0.07 11.36 -4.97
CA LEU A 73 -1.30 11.85 -5.19
C LEU A 73 -1.32 13.08 -6.10
N VAL A 74 -0.31 13.94 -5.98
CA VAL A 74 -0.18 15.16 -6.80
C VAL A 74 0.25 14.78 -8.22
N ASP A 75 1.20 13.85 -8.34
CA ASP A 75 1.71 13.37 -9.62
C ASP A 75 2.20 11.91 -9.52
N GLY A 76 1.69 11.03 -10.38
CA GLY A 76 2.14 9.64 -10.50
C GLY A 76 1.28 8.57 -9.80
N CYS A 77 0.06 8.89 -9.35
CA CYS A 77 -0.90 7.91 -8.84
C CYS A 77 -2.05 7.65 -9.81
N ASP A 78 -1.85 6.71 -10.75
CA ASP A 78 -2.90 6.26 -11.69
C ASP A 78 -4.19 5.82 -10.99
N TYR A 79 -4.09 5.33 -9.75
CA TYR A 79 -5.26 4.87 -8.98
C TYR A 79 -6.19 5.99 -8.52
N ARG A 80 -5.65 7.21 -8.33
CA ARG A 80 -6.41 8.39 -7.89
C ARG A 80 -6.59 9.43 -8.98
N ASP A 81 -6.01 9.21 -10.15
CA ASP A 81 -6.15 10.10 -11.28
C ASP A 81 -7.46 9.84 -12.04
N GLU A 82 -8.41 10.77 -11.95
CA GLU A 82 -9.69 10.70 -12.67
C GLU A 82 -9.54 10.73 -14.20
N LYS A 83 -8.39 11.21 -14.70
CA LYS A 83 -8.07 11.23 -16.14
C LYS A 83 -7.44 9.93 -16.61
N TYR A 84 -7.06 9.04 -15.69
CA TYR A 84 -6.52 7.74 -16.04
C TYR A 84 -7.66 6.77 -16.37
N HIS A 85 -7.66 6.23 -17.58
CA HIS A 85 -8.70 5.33 -18.08
C HIS A 85 -8.26 3.87 -18.19
N GLY A 86 -7.05 3.54 -17.72
CA GLY A 86 -6.54 2.17 -17.67
C GLY A 86 -6.89 1.45 -16.37
N GLU A 87 -6.42 0.21 -16.23
CA GLU A 87 -6.51 -0.52 -14.98
C GLU A 87 -5.46 -0.02 -13.97
N ALA A 88 -5.94 0.64 -12.92
CA ALA A 88 -5.11 1.08 -11.81
C ALA A 88 -5.50 0.36 -10.52
N THR A 89 -4.50 -0.24 -9.88
CA THR A 89 -4.64 -0.84 -8.55
C THR A 89 -4.06 0.12 -7.51
N PRO A 90 -4.60 0.14 -6.29
CA PRO A 90 -4.03 0.93 -5.21
C PRO A 90 -2.60 0.50 -4.88
N CYS A 91 -1.85 1.38 -4.22
CA CYS A 91 -0.52 1.02 -3.76
C CYS A 91 -0.58 -0.08 -2.68
N GLY A 92 0.51 -0.82 -2.51
CA GLY A 92 0.52 -1.95 -1.59
C GLY A 92 0.26 -1.58 -0.13
N GLY A 93 0.67 -0.38 0.31
CA GLY A 93 0.37 0.07 1.67
C GLY A 93 -1.12 0.36 1.88
N PHE A 94 -1.82 0.82 0.84
CA PHE A 94 -3.27 0.99 0.87
C PHE A 94 -3.98 -0.35 0.99
N ILE A 95 -3.57 -1.34 0.18
CA ILE A 95 -4.14 -2.70 0.19
C ILE A 95 -3.89 -3.38 1.55
N LEU A 96 -2.67 -3.27 2.07
CA LEU A 96 -2.31 -3.87 3.35
C LEU A 96 -3.10 -3.27 4.50
N LEU A 97 -3.21 -1.93 4.55
CA LEU A 97 -3.93 -1.26 5.63
C LEU A 97 -5.43 -1.53 5.56
N HIS A 98 -6.00 -1.61 4.36
CA HIS A 98 -7.38 -2.05 4.17
C HIS A 98 -7.61 -3.43 4.80
N ARG A 99 -6.77 -4.41 4.50
CA ARG A 99 -6.85 -5.78 5.06
C ARG A 99 -6.77 -5.81 6.57
N ILE A 100 -5.81 -5.08 7.17
CA ILE A 100 -5.71 -4.96 8.63
C ILE A 100 -7.02 -4.43 9.21
N MET A 101 -7.60 -3.39 8.60
CA MET A 101 -8.87 -2.84 9.05
C MET A 101 -10.05 -3.81 8.85
N GLU A 102 -9.95 -4.80 7.97
CA GLU A 102 -10.94 -5.87 7.85
C GLU A 102 -10.80 -6.89 8.99
N GLU A 103 -9.58 -7.34 9.26
CA GLU A 103 -9.28 -8.35 10.29
C GLU A 103 -9.60 -7.86 11.71
N GLN A 104 -9.39 -6.57 12.00
CA GLN A 104 -9.69 -5.97 13.31
C GLN A 104 -11.20 -5.82 13.62
N LYS A 105 -12.08 -6.21 12.68
CA LYS A 105 -13.54 -6.27 12.90
C LYS A 105 -14.08 -7.68 13.14
N THR A 106 -13.21 -8.68 13.14
CA THR A 106 -13.49 -10.08 13.53
C THR A 106 -13.14 -10.30 14.98
#